data_AF-A0A537IYB9-F1
#
_entry.id   AF-A0A537IYB9-F1
#
_cell.length_a   1.000
_cell.length_b   1.000
_cell.length_c   1.000
_cell.angle_alpha   90.00
_cell.angle_beta   90.00
_cell.angle_gamma   90.00
#
_symmetry.space_group_name_H-M   'P 1'
#
loop_
_entity.id
_entity.type
_entity.pdbx_description
1 polymer ?
#
loop_
_entity_poly.entity_id
_entity_poly.type
_entity_poly.pdbx_seq_one_letter_code
_entity_poly.pdbx_strand_id
1 'polypeptide(L)' 'MPEARINGVRLHYEVHGRGAPLVFVHEFAGDSGSWDPQVRVFARRYQVITYNARG' A
#
# COMPACT_ATOMS: atom_id res chain seq x y z
N MET A 1 3.69 -6.91 -10.45
CA MET A 1 3.39 -6.03 -9.31
C MET A 1 4.68 -5.75 -8.54
N PRO A 2 4.86 -4.57 -7.93
CA PRO A 2 6.09 -4.23 -7.21
C PRO A 2 6.28 -5.11 -5.97
N GLU A 3 7.52 -5.56 -5.74
CA GLU A 3 7.89 -6.30 -4.53
C GLU A 3 9.07 -5.63 -3.84
N ALA A 4 9.04 -5.58 -2.50
CA ALA A 4 10.14 -5.10 -1.67
C ALA A 4 10.71 -6.27 -0.85
N ARG A 5 12.03 -6.44 -0.88
CA ARG A 5 12.73 -7.41 -0.03
C ARG A 5 13.24 -6.73 1.23
N ILE A 6 12.58 -6.99 2.36
CA ILE A 6 12.86 -6.35 3.66
C ILE A 6 13.00 -7.45 4.70
N ASN A 7 14.10 -7.45 5.45
CA ASN A 7 14.36 -8.42 6.54
C ASN A 7 14.17 -9.89 6.13
N GLY A 8 14.59 -10.24 4.91
CA GLY A 8 14.46 -11.61 4.38
C GLY A 8 13.07 -11.98 3.85
N VAL A 9 12.08 -11.09 3.95
CA VAL A 9 10.71 -11.29 3.49
C VAL A 9 10.44 -10.49 2.21
N ARG A 10 9.61 -11.03 1.30
CA ARG A 10 9.08 -10.29 0.16
C ARG A 10 7.71 -9.74 0.52
N LEU A 11 7.52 -8.43 0.35
CA LEU A 11 6.24 -7.76 0.56
C LEU A 11 5.73 -7.20 -0.76
N HIS A 12 4.48 -7.48 -1.08
CA HIS A 12 3.75 -6.79 -2.15
C HIS A 12 3.44 -5.36 -1.71
N TYR A 13 3.64 -4.40 -2.60
CA TYR A 13 3.23 -3.01 -2.35
C TYR A 13 2.80 -2.33 -3.65
N GLU A 14 1.97 -1.30 -3.51
CA GLU A 14 1.60 -0.42 -4.60
C GLU A 14 1.83 1.03 -4.21
N VAL A 15 2.13 1.86 -5.21
CA VAL A 15 2.31 3.30 -5.04
C VAL A 15 1.47 4.03 -6.07
N HIS A 16 0.63 4.94 -5.60
CA HIS A 16 -0.29 5.71 -6.42
C HIS A 16 -0.13 7.21 -6.13
N GLY A 17 -0.21 8.03 -7.18
CA GLY A 17 -0.13 9.48 -7.01
C GLY A 17 1.27 10.00 -6.68
N ARG A 18 1.34 11.26 -6.23
CA ARG A 18 2.56 11.99 -5.86
C ARG A 18 2.23 12.97 -4.74
N GLY A 19 3.22 13.35 -3.94
CA GLY A 19 3.05 14.30 -2.83
C GLY A 19 3.58 13.75 -1.52
N ALA A 20 3.04 14.24 -0.40
CA ALA A 20 3.39 13.72 0.92
C ALA A 20 3.01 12.23 1.01
N PRO A 21 3.85 11.38 1.62
CA PRO A 21 3.58 9.95 1.71
C PRO A 21 2.40 9.66 2.67
N LEU A 22 1.50 8.80 2.25
CA LEU A 22 0.39 8.28 3.05
C LEU A 22 0.38 6.75 2.95
N VAL A 23 0.59 6.06 4.07
CA VAL A 23 0.67 4.60 4.12
C VAL A 23 -0.64 4.03 4.69
N PHE A 24 -1.27 3.11 3.96
CA PHE A 24 -2.40 2.33 4.47
C PHE A 24 -1.94 0.96 4.97
N VAL A 25 -2.46 0.57 6.14
CA VAL A 25 -2.20 -0.73 6.79
C VAL A 25 -3.54 -1.46 6.86
N HIS A 26 -3.65 -2.63 6.23
CA HIS A 26 -4.88 -3.42 6.23
C HIS A 26 -5.08 -4.17 7.56
N GLU A 27 -6.30 -4.65 7.74
CA GLU A 27 -6.78 -5.46 8.85
C GLU A 27 -6.20 -6.88 8.89
N PHE A 28 -6.47 -7.61 9.98
CA PHE A 28 -6.11 -9.02 10.09
C PHE A 28 -6.86 -9.86 9.04
N ALA A 29 -6.13 -10.77 8.37
CA ALA A 29 -6.63 -11.66 7.32
C ALA A 29 -7.17 -10.97 6.04
N GLY A 30 -6.96 -9.66 5.89
CA GLY A 30 -7.21 -8.91 4.66
C GLY A 30 -5.95 -8.70 3.82
N ASP A 31 -6.07 -7.87 2.79
CA ASP A 31 -4.96 -7.44 1.94
C ASP A 31 -5.06 -5.94 1.59
N SER A 32 -4.09 -5.42 0.83
CA SER A 32 -4.03 -4.02 0.43
C SER A 32 -5.21 -3.54 -0.41
N GLY A 33 -5.95 -4.45 -1.04
CA GLY A 33 -7.10 -4.16 -1.89
C GLY A 33 -8.31 -3.61 -1.12
N SER A 34 -8.36 -3.83 0.21
CA SER A 34 -9.36 -3.19 1.09
C SER A 34 -9.35 -1.65 1.00
N TRP A 35 -8.27 -1.05 0.47
CA TRP A 35 -8.08 0.39 0.36
C TRP A 35 -8.38 1.00 -1.01
N ASP A 36 -8.86 0.21 -1.98
CA ASP A 36 -9.12 0.68 -3.36
C ASP A 36 -9.95 1.98 -3.43
N PRO A 37 -11.07 2.14 -2.70
CA PRO A 37 -11.82 3.39 -2.69
C PRO A 37 -11.01 4.58 -2.16
N GLN A 38 -10.21 4.37 -1.12
CA GLN A 38 -9.40 5.39 -0.47
C GLN A 38 -8.22 5.80 -1.36
N VAL A 39 -7.56 4.84 -2.02
CA VAL A 39 -6.50 5.10 -3.00
C VAL A 39 -6.99 6.05 -4.09
N ARG A 40 -8.17 5.79 -4.67
CA ARG A 40 -8.75 6.63 -5.74
C ARG A 40 -8.99 8.09 -5.33
N VAL A 41 -9.22 8.34 -4.04
CA VAL A 41 -9.44 9.69 -3.51
C VAL A 41 -8.11 10.34 -3.15
N PHE A 42 -7.29 9.68 -2.33
CA PHE A 42 -6.09 10.29 -1.76
C PHE A 42 -4.93 10.40 -2.74
N ALA A 43 -4.83 9.52 -3.76
CA ALA A 43 -3.75 9.57 -4.75
C ALA A 43 -3.77 10.85 -5.61
N ARG A 44 -4.87 11.62 -5.58
CA ARG A 44 -4.95 12.94 -6.23
C ARG A 44 -4.03 13.99 -5.58
N ARG A 45 -3.67 13.80 -4.31
CA ARG A 45 -2.89 14.79 -3.53
C ARG A 45 -1.68 14.21 -2.78
N TYR A 46 -1.70 12.92 -2.50
CA TYR A 46 -0.68 12.20 -1.72
C TYR A 46 0.02 11.14 -2.59
N GLN A 47 1.23 10.79 -2.19
CA GLN A 47 1.86 9.54 -2.64
C GLN A 47 1.32 8.42 -1.74
N VAL A 48 0.25 7.78 -2.19
CA VAL A 48 -0.43 6.72 -1.43
C VAL A 48 0.33 5.42 -1.62
N ILE A 49 0.67 4.78 -0.51
CA ILE A 49 1.40 3.51 -0.46
C ILE A 49 0.51 2.50 0.25
N THR A 50 0.22 1.38 -0.42
CA THR A 50 -0.46 0.23 0.19
C THR A 50 0.48 -0.97 0.14
N TYR A 51 0.35 -1.91 1.07
CA TYR A 51 1.18 -3.11 1.10
C TYR A 51 0.44 -4.26 1.75
N ASN A 52 0.82 -5.49 1.41
CA ASN A 52 0.39 -6.68 2.14
C ASN A 52 1.38 -6.96 3.26
N ALA A 53 0.89 -7.04 4.49
CA ALA A 53 1.69 -7.49 5.62
C ALA A 53 2.22 -8.91 5.36
N ARG A 54 3.33 -9.27 6.02
CA ARG A 54 3.83 -10.65 5.96
C ARG A 54 2.80 -11.60 6.57
N GLY A 55 2.59 -12.75 5.93
CA GLY A 55 1.63 -13.76 6.38
C GLY A 55 0.75 -14.20 5.24
#